data_AF-A0AAJ7N5W2-F1
#
_entry.id   AF-A0AAJ7N5W2-F1
#
_cell.length_a   1.000
_cell.length_b   1.000
_cell.length_c   1.000
_cell.angle_alpha   90.00
_cell.angle_beta   90.00
_cell.angle_gamma   90.00
#
_symmetry.space_group_name_H-M   'P 1'
#
loop_
_entity.id
_entity.type
_entity.pdbx_description
1 polymer ?
#
loop_
_entity_poly.entity_id
_entity_poly.type
_entity_poly.pdbx_seq_one_letter_code
_entity_poly.pdbx_strand_id
1 'polypeptide(L)'
;MTQIISGHGCFEDYLCRIKKEPLPKCHHCNAIKDDNIHTAFIFPAWSEERKRLYEITGRLSSLKGAIEAILHTSGKWETFKAFCEAVMLKKEHERAREAQRETTRRNAATIYIRWNAAIT
;
A
#
# COMPACT_ATOMS: atom_id res chain seq x y z
N MET A 1 5.19 10.31 -1.53
CA MET A 1 4.05 11.26 -1.47
C MET A 1 3.20 11.27 -2.75
N THR A 2 3.77 11.47 -3.94
CA THR A 2 3.02 11.52 -5.22
C THR A 2 2.08 10.33 -5.44
N GLN A 3 2.50 9.12 -5.06
CA GLN A 3 1.69 7.91 -5.14
C GLN A 3 0.44 8.03 -4.24
N ILE A 4 0.60 8.41 -2.97
CA ILE A 4 -0.51 8.63 -2.02
C ILE A 4 -1.48 9.69 -2.55
N ILE A 5 -1.00 10.78 -3.14
CA ILE A 5 -1.88 11.85 -3.65
C ILE A 5 -2.62 11.41 -4.92
N SER A 6 -1.93 10.79 -5.86
CA SER A 6 -2.52 10.40 -7.16
C SER A 6 -3.33 9.11 -7.09
N GLY A 7 -3.14 8.29 -6.05
CA GLY A 7 -3.69 6.94 -6.00
C GLY A 7 -3.05 5.99 -7.00
N HIS A 8 -1.84 6.30 -7.48
CA HIS A 8 -1.08 5.47 -8.41
C HIS A 8 0.06 4.75 -7.69
N GLY A 9 0.56 3.66 -8.29
CA GLY A 9 1.77 2.97 -7.83
C GLY A 9 1.49 1.55 -7.35
N CYS A 10 1.76 1.26 -6.08
CA CYS A 10 1.63 -0.09 -5.52
C CYS A 10 0.29 -0.39 -4.84
N PHE A 11 -0.74 0.42 -5.07
CA PHE A 11 -2.11 0.12 -4.61
C PHE A 11 -2.77 -0.91 -5.53
N GLU A 12 -3.38 -1.92 -4.94
CA GLU A 12 -3.99 -3.06 -5.63
C GLU A 12 -5.17 -2.57 -6.49
N ASP A 13 -5.89 -1.52 -6.07
CA ASP A 13 -6.89 -0.84 -6.91
C ASP A 13 -6.29 -0.30 -8.21
N TYR A 14 -5.14 0.39 -8.11
CA TYR A 14 -4.46 0.93 -9.27
C TYR A 14 -3.91 -0.19 -10.16
N LEU A 15 -3.27 -1.20 -9.56
CA LEU A 15 -2.71 -2.34 -10.28
C LEU A 15 -3.81 -3.15 -11.00
N CYS A 16 -4.97 -3.32 -10.37
CA CYS A 16 -6.15 -3.92 -11.00
C CYS A 16 -6.64 -3.09 -12.19
N ARG A 17 -6.73 -1.76 -12.05
CA ARG A 17 -7.13 -0.85 -13.14
C ARG A 17 -6.19 -0.94 -14.36
N ILE A 18 -4.89 -1.15 -14.14
CA ILE A 18 -3.91 -1.34 -15.23
C ILE A 18 -3.63 -2.81 -15.58
N LYS A 19 -4.47 -3.74 -15.11
CA LYS A 19 -4.41 -5.18 -15.41
C LYS A 19 -3.10 -5.87 -14.98
N LYS A 20 -2.43 -5.36 -13.94
CA LYS A 20 -1.26 -6.00 -13.31
C LYS A 20 -1.64 -6.92 -12.15
N GLU A 21 -2.79 -6.68 -11.53
CA GLU A 21 -3.37 -7.55 -10.50
C GLU A 21 -4.80 -7.96 -10.90
N PRO A 22 -5.28 -9.15 -10.52
CA PRO A 22 -6.61 -9.63 -10.90
C PRO A 22 -7.73 -9.00 -10.07
N LEU A 23 -7.44 -8.57 -8.84
CA LEU A 23 -8.42 -8.04 -7.89
C LEU A 23 -7.87 -6.78 -7.20
N PRO A 24 -8.73 -5.81 -6.86
CA PRO A 24 -8.30 -4.59 -6.18
C PRO A 24 -8.15 -4.75 -4.66
N LYS A 25 -8.26 -5.97 -4.13
CA LYS A 25 -8.39 -6.25 -2.70
C LYS A 25 -7.05 -6.05 -1.98
N CYS A 26 -7.09 -5.54 -0.75
CA CYS A 26 -5.92 -5.54 0.12
C CYS A 26 -5.48 -6.97 0.45
N HIS A 27 -4.19 -7.28 0.32
CA HIS A 27 -3.66 -8.59 0.71
C HIS A 27 -3.56 -8.78 2.24
N HIS A 28 -3.54 -7.68 3.00
CA HIS A 28 -3.30 -7.71 4.45
C HIS A 28 -4.55 -7.59 5.31
N CYS A 29 -5.67 -7.17 4.74
CA CYS A 29 -6.93 -7.11 5.46
C CYS A 29 -8.11 -7.46 4.56
N ASN A 30 -9.31 -7.48 5.14
CA ASN A 30 -10.53 -7.81 4.41
C ASN A 30 -11.14 -6.62 3.65
N ALA A 31 -10.40 -5.52 3.47
CA ALA A 31 -10.85 -4.42 2.65
C ALA A 31 -10.99 -4.87 1.19
N ILE A 32 -12.17 -4.62 0.62
CA ILE A 32 -12.54 -5.00 -0.75
C ILE A 32 -11.67 -4.26 -1.78
N LYS A 33 -11.14 -3.10 -1.39
CA LYS A 33 -10.37 -2.21 -2.25
C LYS A 33 -9.19 -1.62 -1.46
N ASP A 34 -7.98 -1.85 -1.93
CA ASP A 34 -6.78 -1.16 -1.46
C ASP A 34 -6.47 0.00 -2.40
N ASP A 35 -7.04 1.16 -2.08
CA ASP A 35 -6.68 2.43 -2.70
C ASP A 35 -5.83 3.28 -1.74
N ASN A 36 -5.37 4.44 -2.23
CA ASN A 36 -4.59 5.37 -1.42
C ASN A 36 -5.29 5.83 -0.15
N ILE A 37 -6.63 5.94 -0.16
CA ILE A 37 -7.39 6.34 1.03
C ILE A 37 -7.40 5.21 2.04
N HIS A 38 -7.67 3.99 1.60
CA HIS A 38 -7.61 2.81 2.44
C HIS A 38 -6.21 2.67 3.06
N THR A 39 -5.18 2.61 2.21
CA THR A 39 -3.79 2.50 2.66
C THR A 39 -3.45 3.64 3.61
N ALA A 40 -3.66 4.91 3.26
CA ALA A 40 -3.19 6.03 4.08
C ALA A 40 -4.02 6.22 5.36
N PHE A 41 -5.35 6.20 5.25
CA PHE A 41 -6.26 6.71 6.29
C PHE A 41 -6.99 5.63 7.08
N ILE A 42 -7.09 4.40 6.58
CA ILE A 42 -7.92 3.35 7.19
C ILE A 42 -7.05 2.21 7.73
N PHE A 43 -6.02 1.81 6.99
CA PHE A 43 -5.28 0.59 7.28
C PHE A 43 -4.60 0.64 8.66
N PRO A 44 -4.88 -0.29 9.60
CA PRO A 44 -4.46 -0.16 11.00
C PRO A 44 -2.95 -0.09 11.24
N ALA A 45 -2.14 -0.64 10.33
CA ALA A 45 -0.69 -0.71 10.49
C ALA A 45 0.00 0.67 10.57
N TRP A 46 -0.65 1.74 10.11
CA TRP A 46 -0.11 3.11 10.14
C TRP A 46 -0.80 4.01 11.16
N SER A 47 -1.46 3.41 12.16
CA SER A 47 -2.22 4.15 13.18
C SER A 47 -1.35 5.18 13.93
N GLU A 48 -0.13 4.81 14.30
CA GLU A 48 0.81 5.70 14.98
C GLU A 48 1.31 6.85 14.09
N GLU A 49 1.69 6.55 12.84
CA GLU A 49 2.08 7.57 11.86
C GLU A 49 0.91 8.53 11.57
N ARG A 50 -0.31 8.01 11.45
CA ARG A 50 -1.53 8.83 11.29
C ARG A 50 -1.82 9.69 12.49
N LYS A 51 -1.65 9.15 13.71
CA LYS A 51 -1.89 9.89 14.95
C LYS A 51 -1.01 11.14 15.01
N ARG A 52 0.29 11.00 14.73
CA ARG A 52 1.23 12.14 14.66
C ARG A 52 0.80 13.16 13.62
N LEU A 53 0.40 12.70 12.44
CA LEU A 53 -0.11 13.58 11.39
C LEU A 53 -1.39 14.31 11.84
N TYR A 54 -2.29 13.63 12.55
CA TYR A 54 -3.55 14.19 13.04
C TYR A 54 -3.32 15.27 14.09
N GLU A 55 -2.42 15.03 15.05
CA GLU A 55 -2.05 15.99 16.10
C GLU A 55 -1.55 17.32 15.51
N ILE A 56 -0.84 17.26 14.37
CA ILE A 56 -0.26 18.43 13.71
C ILE A 56 -1.24 19.11 12.73
N THR A 57 -2.09 18.33 12.05
CA THR A 57 -2.96 18.84 10.98
C THR A 57 -4.38 19.15 11.44
N GLY A 58 -4.90 18.47 12.46
CA GLY A 58 -6.27 18.58 12.95
C GLY A 58 -7.37 18.11 11.99
N ARG A 59 -7.02 17.65 10.77
CA ARG A 59 -7.96 17.27 9.70
C ARG A 59 -7.38 16.17 8.80
N LEU A 60 -7.79 14.91 9.01
CA LEU A 60 -7.38 13.77 8.15
C LEU A 60 -8.54 12.88 7.67
N SER A 61 -9.78 13.35 7.71
CA SER A 61 -10.94 12.55 7.29
C SER A 61 -11.07 12.37 5.77
N SER A 62 -10.30 13.11 4.96
CA SER A 62 -10.24 12.97 3.50
C SER A 62 -8.90 13.44 2.95
N LEU A 63 -8.53 12.96 1.76
CA LEU A 63 -7.32 13.42 1.08
C LEU A 63 -7.37 14.93 0.77
N LYS A 64 -8.53 15.47 0.37
CA LYS A 64 -8.70 16.91 0.16
C LYS A 64 -8.45 17.70 1.43
N GLY A 65 -9.07 17.30 2.55
CA GLY A 65 -8.87 17.95 3.84
C GLY A 65 -7.43 17.85 4.35
N ALA A 66 -6.76 16.72 4.11
CA ALA A 66 -5.35 16.54 4.42
C ALA A 66 -4.47 17.49 3.58
N ILE A 67 -4.73 17.59 2.27
CA ILE A 67 -4.00 18.50 1.36
C ILE A 67 -4.21 19.97 1.78
N GLU A 68 -5.44 20.39 2.08
CA GLU A 68 -5.71 21.73 2.59
C GLU A 68 -4.93 22.00 3.89
N ALA A 69 -4.93 21.03 4.82
CA ALA A 69 -4.26 21.17 6.11
C ALA A 69 -2.73 21.36 5.97
N ILE A 70 -2.09 20.59 5.08
CA ILE A 70 -0.63 20.59 4.92
C ILE A 70 -0.09 21.81 4.19
N LEU A 71 -0.92 22.49 3.39
CA LEU A 71 -0.52 23.69 2.65
C LEU A 71 -0.42 24.94 3.53
N HIS A 72 -0.91 24.90 4.76
CA HIS A 72 -0.89 26.07 5.66
C HIS A 72 0.51 26.41 6.18
N THR A 73 1.40 25.43 6.38
CA THR A 73 2.77 25.67 6.86
C THR A 73 3.76 24.64 6.30
N SER A 74 5.02 25.03 6.13
CA SER A 74 6.10 24.12 5.71
C SER A 74 6.28 22.95 6.69
N GLY A 75 6.11 23.17 8.00
CA GLY A 75 6.20 22.11 9.00
C GLY A 75 5.12 21.02 8.84
N LYS A 76 3.89 21.42 8.51
CA LYS A 76 2.81 20.44 8.23
C LYS A 76 3.08 19.66 6.95
N TRP A 77 3.61 20.32 5.93
CA TRP A 77 4.06 19.69 4.70
C TRP A 77 5.15 18.63 4.95
N GLU A 78 6.22 18.97 5.67
CA GLU A 78 7.29 18.02 5.96
C GLU A 78 6.82 16.83 6.79
N THR A 79 5.89 17.05 7.73
CA THR A 79 5.26 15.97 8.50
C THR A 79 4.48 15.02 7.59
N PHE A 80 3.69 15.56 6.66
CA PHE A 80 2.95 14.74 5.70
C PHE A 80 3.85 14.00 4.72
N LYS A 81 4.94 14.63 4.28
CA LYS A 81 5.95 13.99 3.45
C LYS A 81 6.58 12.80 4.18
N ALA A 82 7.01 12.97 5.43
CA ALA A 82 7.56 11.90 6.25
C ALA A 82 6.54 10.76 6.48
N PHE A 83 5.28 11.10 6.75
CA PHE A 83 4.19 10.13 6.81
C PHE A 83 4.09 9.31 5.50
N CYS A 84 4.04 9.99 4.35
CA CYS A 84 3.95 9.31 3.06
C CYS A 84 5.17 8.43 2.79
N GLU A 85 6.37 8.86 3.15
CA GLU A 85 7.59 8.07 2.99
C GLU A 85 7.55 6.80 3.84
N ALA A 86 7.15 6.91 5.11
CA ALA A 86 7.04 5.76 6.01
C ALA A 86 6.01 4.73 5.51
N VAL A 87 4.82 5.18 5.10
CA VAL A 87 3.77 4.31 4.57
C VAL A 87 4.22 3.62 3.27
N MET A 88 4.77 4.39 2.32
CA MET A 88 5.17 3.84 1.03
C MET A 88 6.35 2.89 1.12
N LEU A 89 7.35 3.20 1.96
CA LEU A 89 8.50 2.32 2.17
C LEU A 89 8.06 0.95 2.68
N LYS A 90 7.19 0.93 3.70
CA LYS A 90 6.70 -0.33 4.28
C LYS A 90 5.78 -1.09 3.31
N LYS A 91 4.90 -0.41 2.57
CA LYS A 91 4.03 -1.05 1.57
C LYS A 91 4.84 -1.67 0.43
N GLU A 92 5.86 -0.98 -0.09
CA GLU A 92 6.72 -1.52 -1.14
C GLU A 92 7.54 -2.72 -0.65
N HIS A 93 8.04 -2.67 0.60
CA HIS A 93 8.73 -3.80 1.23
C HIS A 93 7.83 -5.03 1.39
N GLU A 94 6.56 -4.84 1.73
CA GLU A 94 5.61 -5.94 1.83
C GLU A 94 5.29 -6.53 0.45
N ARG A 95 5.05 -5.68 -0.55
CA ARG A 95 4.89 -6.13 -1.94
C ARG A 95 6.08 -6.96 -2.43
N ALA A 96 7.31 -6.53 -2.15
CA ALA A 96 8.51 -7.28 -2.51
C ALA A 96 8.54 -8.67 -1.83
N ARG A 97 8.11 -8.75 -0.56
CA ARG A 97 7.98 -10.02 0.16
C ARG A 97 6.91 -10.92 -0.44
N GLU A 98 5.78 -10.37 -0.87
CA GLU A 98 4.72 -11.13 -1.54
C GLU A 98 5.16 -11.67 -2.90
N ALA A 99 5.81 -10.85 -3.73
CA ALA A 99 6.35 -11.28 -5.01
C ALA A 99 7.36 -12.44 -4.84
N GLN A 100 8.17 -12.41 -3.78
CA GLN A 100 9.09 -13.50 -3.45
C GLN A 100 8.35 -14.78 -3.02
N ARG A 101 7.28 -14.66 -2.21
CA ARG A 101 6.44 -15.79 -1.80
C ARG A 101 5.77 -16.45 -3.01
N GLU A 102 5.23 -15.65 -3.92
CA GLU A 102 4.62 -16.17 -5.16
C GLU A 102 5.62 -16.90 -6.04
N THR A 103 6.80 -16.32 -6.23
CA THR A 103 7.87 -16.93 -7.03
C THR A 103 8.30 -18.27 -6.44
N THR A 104 8.51 -18.31 -5.11
CA THR A 104 8.82 -19.54 -4.39
C THR A 104 7.74 -20.60 -4.57
N ARG A 105 6.46 -20.21 -4.46
CA ARG A 105 5.32 -21.12 -4.63
C ARG A 105 5.23 -21.68 -6.05
N ARG A 106 5.43 -20.83 -7.07
CA ARG A 106 5.47 -21.26 -8.48
C ARG A 106 6.60 -22.25 -8.72
N ASN A 107 7.80 -21.97 -8.21
CA ASN A 107 8.95 -22.86 -8.34
C ASN A 107 8.71 -24.22 -7.68
N ALA A 108 8.16 -24.25 -6.47
CA ALA A 108 7.81 -25.49 -5.78
C ALA A 108 6.77 -26.31 -6.56
N ALA A 109 5.74 -25.67 -7.10
CA ALA A 109 4.74 -26.33 -7.94
C ALA A 109 5.36 -26.93 -9.21
N THR A 110 6.25 -26.20 -9.88
CA THR A 110 6.98 -26.69 -11.06
C THR A 110 7.85 -27.90 -10.73
N ILE A 111 8.59 -27.87 -9.62
CA ILE A 111 9.42 -29.00 -9.16
C ILE A 111 8.53 -30.21 -8.89
N TYR A 112 7.42 -30.03 -8.19
CA TYR A 112 6.47 -31.11 -7.87
C TYR A 112 5.89 -31.76 -9.13
N ILE A 113 5.46 -30.96 -10.11
CA ILE A 113 4.93 -31.48 -11.39
C ILE A 113 6.02 -32.26 -12.14
N ARG A 114 7.23 -31.71 -12.23
CA ARG A 114 8.36 -32.35 -12.93
C ARG A 114 8.78 -33.66 -12.26
N TRP A 115 8.75 -33.72 -10.92
CA TRP A 115 9.02 -34.93 -10.17
C TRP A 115 7.97 -36.00 -10.44
N ASN A 116 6.67 -35.68 -10.36
CA ASN A 116 5.60 -36.65 -10.67
C ASN A 116 5.70 -37.19 -12.10
N ALA A 117 5.96 -36.33 -13.09
CA ALA A 117 6.10 -36.74 -14.49
C ALA A 117 7.32 -37.63 -14.77
N ALA A 118 8.31 -37.69 -13.88
CA ALA A 118 9.50 -38.53 -14.03
C ALA A 118 9.34 -39.93 -13.41
N ILE A 119 8.24 -40.17 -12.68
CA ILE A 119 8.01 -41.41 -11.90
C ILE A 119 6.82 -42.22 -12.46
N THR A 120 5.97 -41.57 -13.25
CA THR A 120 5.05 -42.21 -14.22
C THR A 120 5.75 -42.47 -15.54
#